data_AF-A0ABD2CHF7-F1
#
_entry.id   AF-A0ABD2CHF7-F1
#
_cell.length_a   1.000
_cell.length_b   1.000
_cell.length_c   1.000
_cell.angle_alpha   90.00
_cell.angle_beta   90.00
_cell.angle_gamma   90.00
#
_symmetry.space_group_name_H-M   'P 1'
#
loop_
_entity.id
_entity.type
_entity.pdbx_description
1 polymer ?
#
loop_
_entity_poly.entity_id
_entity_poly.type
_entity_poly.pdbx_seq_one_letter_code
_entity_poly.pdbx_strand_id
1 'polypeptide(L)'
;MTDNYKTVEDCCKLLDTFEFSKRRSGERFSKDAYLECPFVYRFLARVEEKTEKEQTSCKKKKTESDYYRCSQEGHCRPRAARLERVSTLQGVRIIEAVDACECSSDSSCKRESYTHLIHSGTPYQVVIDVGVCIGHCGKDLGCKPVRNNTVSVKGPNGDEVYPVIERCSCVGNCHRMDHMETVLDFSEVEIKEGTNTTDVKPVVRQINVGQCVGACPGNETETCLLRDKREPSRCLAGLYSKQHTCTPARFKVHEYRTRRGSKREVIQIIQCICV
;
A
#
# COMPACT_ATOMS: atom_id res chain seq x y z
N MET A 1 7.46 -28.61 7.01
CA MET A 1 8.59 -28.58 6.05
C MET A 1 8.09 -27.90 4.81
N THR A 2 8.31 -26.59 4.74
CA THR A 2 7.78 -25.67 3.73
C THR A 2 8.89 -25.36 2.75
N ASP A 3 8.82 -25.97 1.56
CA ASP A 3 9.74 -25.67 0.47
C ASP A 3 9.39 -24.30 -0.13
N ASN A 4 10.39 -23.41 -0.08
CA ASN A 4 10.32 -22.05 -0.63
C ASN A 4 10.55 -22.11 -2.14
N TYR A 5 9.53 -21.86 -2.96
CA TYR A 5 9.71 -21.61 -4.40
C TYR A 5 10.25 -20.19 -4.59
N LYS A 6 11.53 -20.08 -4.97
CA LYS A 6 12.30 -18.82 -4.93
C LYS A 6 12.43 -18.15 -6.29
N THR A 7 11.89 -18.68 -7.38
CA THR A 7 12.06 -18.09 -8.72
C THR A 7 10.88 -18.29 -9.69
N VAL A 8 10.78 -17.42 -10.71
CA VAL A 8 9.84 -17.54 -11.85
C VAL A 8 10.06 -18.84 -12.64
N GLU A 9 11.27 -19.39 -12.64
CA GLU A 9 11.58 -20.72 -13.22
C GLU A 9 10.82 -21.85 -12.51
N ASP A 10 10.49 -21.69 -11.22
CA ASP A 10 9.77 -22.71 -10.45
C ASP A 10 8.27 -22.75 -10.81
N CYS A 11 7.61 -21.60 -11.06
CA CYS A 11 6.23 -21.58 -11.62
C CYS A 11 6.21 -22.12 -13.08
N CYS A 12 7.26 -21.92 -13.88
CA CYS A 12 7.32 -22.44 -15.26
C CYS A 12 7.50 -23.98 -15.31
N LYS A 13 8.31 -24.55 -14.42
CA LYS A 13 8.45 -26.02 -14.32
C LYS A 13 7.16 -26.69 -13.89
N LEU A 14 6.39 -26.05 -12.99
CA LEU A 14 5.04 -26.50 -12.61
C LEU A 14 4.08 -26.55 -13.81
N LEU A 15 4.14 -25.57 -14.72
CA LEU A 15 3.33 -25.54 -15.94
C LEU A 15 3.69 -26.65 -16.93
N ASP A 16 4.98 -26.98 -17.10
CA ASP A 16 5.42 -28.09 -17.96
C ASP A 16 4.99 -29.46 -17.41
N THR A 17 5.02 -29.66 -16.08
CA THR A 17 4.42 -30.86 -15.45
C THR A 17 2.89 -30.92 -15.56
N PHE A 18 2.22 -29.76 -15.58
CA PHE A 18 0.77 -29.63 -15.75
C PHE A 18 0.31 -30.03 -17.17
N GLU A 19 1.04 -29.64 -18.22
CA GLU A 19 0.76 -30.08 -19.60
C GLU A 19 0.95 -31.59 -19.77
N PHE A 20 1.91 -32.19 -19.06
CA PHE A 20 2.18 -33.62 -19.15
C PHE A 20 1.08 -34.48 -18.48
N SER A 21 0.51 -34.03 -17.36
CA SER A 21 -0.56 -34.77 -16.65
C SER A 21 -1.91 -34.71 -17.37
N LYS A 22 -2.20 -33.60 -18.09
CA LYS A 22 -3.46 -33.43 -18.84
C LYS A 22 -3.60 -34.39 -20.02
N ARG A 23 -2.50 -34.97 -20.50
CA ARG A 23 -2.50 -35.98 -21.58
C ARG A 23 -2.77 -37.41 -21.10
N ARG A 24 -2.80 -37.71 -19.79
CA ARG A 24 -2.85 -39.11 -19.32
C ARG A 24 -3.95 -39.51 -18.35
N SER A 25 -4.60 -38.62 -17.61
CA SER A 25 -5.68 -39.06 -16.70
C SER A 25 -6.77 -38.01 -16.59
N GLY A 26 -7.99 -38.39 -17.00
CA GLY A 26 -9.22 -37.62 -16.81
C GLY A 26 -9.64 -37.59 -15.33
N GLU A 27 -8.78 -37.12 -14.44
CA GLU A 27 -9.05 -36.98 -13.02
C GLU A 27 -9.29 -35.52 -12.62
N ARG A 28 -10.23 -35.36 -11.71
CA ARG A 28 -10.75 -34.09 -11.21
C ARG A 28 -10.08 -33.85 -9.85
N PHE A 29 -9.18 -32.87 -9.72
CA PHE A 29 -8.47 -32.62 -8.45
C PHE A 29 -8.20 -31.15 -8.08
N SER A 30 -7.71 -31.00 -6.84
CA SER A 30 -8.14 -30.12 -5.73
C SER A 30 -7.97 -28.60 -5.89
N LYS A 31 -8.80 -27.87 -5.14
CA LYS A 31 -8.94 -26.39 -5.12
C LYS A 31 -7.76 -25.63 -4.47
N ASP A 32 -6.75 -26.33 -3.96
CA ASP A 32 -5.73 -25.70 -3.11
C ASP A 32 -4.48 -25.19 -3.86
N ALA A 33 -4.32 -25.52 -5.14
CA ALA A 33 -3.19 -25.04 -5.97
C ALA A 33 -3.43 -23.67 -6.64
N TYR A 34 -4.63 -23.09 -6.47
CA TYR A 34 -5.08 -21.89 -7.21
C TYR A 34 -4.62 -20.55 -6.61
N LEU A 35 -3.93 -20.57 -5.46
CA LEU A 35 -3.55 -19.37 -4.72
C LEU A 35 -2.07 -18.97 -4.82
N GLU A 36 -1.21 -19.78 -5.47
CA GLU A 36 0.26 -19.57 -5.44
C GLU A 36 0.94 -19.10 -6.74
N CYS A 37 0.26 -18.97 -7.88
CA CYS A 37 0.83 -18.33 -9.09
C CYS A 37 -0.19 -17.38 -9.76
N PRO A 38 0.01 -16.05 -9.74
CA PRO A 38 -0.83 -15.07 -10.45
C PRO A 38 -0.88 -15.24 -11.98
N PHE A 39 0.10 -15.95 -12.55
CA PHE A 39 0.20 -16.20 -13.99
C PHE A 39 -0.82 -17.21 -14.52
N VAL A 40 -1.38 -18.09 -13.67
CA VAL A 40 -2.30 -19.16 -14.11
C VAL A 40 -3.68 -18.60 -14.48
N TYR A 41 -4.09 -17.46 -13.89
CA TYR A 41 -5.38 -16.83 -14.18
C TYR A 41 -5.51 -16.33 -15.63
N ARG A 42 -4.39 -15.93 -16.26
CA ARG A 42 -4.38 -15.46 -17.66
C ARG A 42 -4.60 -16.59 -18.67
N PHE A 43 -4.41 -17.85 -18.26
CA PHE A 43 -4.55 -19.03 -19.12
C PHE A 43 -5.97 -19.60 -19.13
N LEU A 44 -6.70 -19.52 -18.01
CA LEU A 44 -8.03 -20.12 -17.90
C LEU A 44 -9.17 -19.16 -18.30
N ALA A 45 -8.95 -17.85 -18.30
CA ALA A 45 -9.95 -16.87 -18.73
C ALA A 45 -10.08 -16.70 -20.26
N ARG A 46 -9.36 -17.51 -21.05
CA ARG A 46 -9.28 -17.40 -22.51
C ARG A 46 -9.49 -18.74 -23.24
N VAL A 47 -10.20 -19.67 -22.62
CA VAL A 47 -10.57 -20.96 -23.24
C VAL A 47 -12.08 -21.04 -23.37
N GLU A 48 -12.65 -20.17 -24.18
CA GLU A 48 -13.88 -20.43 -24.92
C GLU A 48 -13.87 -19.46 -26.11
N GLU A 49 -13.84 -20.02 -27.32
CA GLU A 49 -13.78 -19.36 -28.63
C GLU A 49 -12.47 -18.65 -29.04
N LYS A 50 -11.56 -19.39 -29.70
CA LYS A 50 -11.19 -19.21 -31.13
C LYS A 50 -9.86 -19.89 -31.51
N THR A 51 -10.00 -20.94 -32.33
CA THR A 51 -9.16 -21.35 -33.47
C THR A 51 -7.65 -21.04 -33.49
N GLU A 52 -6.85 -22.06 -33.14
CA GLU A 52 -5.62 -22.59 -33.79
C GLU A 52 -4.50 -21.69 -34.38
N LYS A 53 -4.48 -20.36 -34.19
CA LYS A 53 -3.37 -19.51 -34.67
C LYS A 53 -2.52 -18.80 -33.62
N GLU A 54 -2.79 -18.98 -32.32
CA GLU A 54 -1.99 -18.35 -31.24
C GLU A 54 -1.02 -19.30 -30.52
N GLN A 55 -0.70 -20.47 -31.09
CA GLN A 55 0.31 -21.40 -30.55
C GLN A 55 1.78 -20.99 -30.80
N THR A 56 2.05 -19.83 -31.39
CA THR A 56 3.42 -19.32 -31.61
C THR A 56 3.80 -18.08 -30.81
N SER A 57 2.96 -17.61 -29.88
CA SER A 57 3.29 -16.43 -29.06
C SER A 57 4.03 -16.72 -27.75
N CYS A 58 4.18 -17.98 -27.33
CA CYS A 58 5.12 -18.39 -26.26
C CYS A 58 6.45 -18.96 -26.80
N LYS A 59 6.66 -18.96 -28.12
CA LYS A 59 7.94 -19.40 -28.73
C LYS A 59 8.70 -18.31 -29.50
N LYS A 60 8.22 -17.07 -29.56
CA LYS A 60 8.97 -15.92 -30.10
C LYS A 60 8.70 -14.62 -29.33
N LYS A 61 9.22 -14.54 -28.10
CA LYS A 61 9.87 -13.35 -27.54
C LYS A 61 11.05 -13.85 -26.71
N LYS A 62 12.03 -14.43 -27.41
CA LYS A 62 13.33 -14.83 -26.87
C LYS A 62 14.40 -14.10 -27.68
N THR A 63 14.44 -12.79 -27.52
CA THR A 63 15.54 -11.93 -27.97
C THR A 63 15.50 -10.71 -27.04
N GLU A 64 16.55 -10.59 -26.22
CA GLU A 64 16.82 -9.52 -25.24
C GLU A 64 15.81 -9.35 -24.10
N SER A 65 15.96 -10.20 -23.08
CA SER A 65 15.65 -9.82 -21.71
C SER A 65 16.89 -10.16 -20.89
N ASP A 66 17.71 -9.15 -20.64
CA ASP A 66 18.84 -9.24 -19.72
C ASP A 66 18.28 -9.63 -18.35
N TYR A 67 18.45 -10.88 -18.00
CA TYR A 67 18.14 -11.38 -16.67
C TYR A 67 19.12 -10.74 -15.68
N TYR A 68 18.73 -9.59 -15.14
CA TYR A 68 19.46 -8.88 -14.09
C TYR A 68 19.48 -9.75 -12.83
N ARG A 69 20.50 -10.61 -12.68
CA ARG A 69 20.85 -11.20 -11.38
C ARG A 69 21.53 -10.11 -10.57
N CYS A 70 20.93 -9.78 -9.42
CA CYS A 70 21.66 -9.05 -8.39
C CYS A 70 22.86 -9.89 -7.91
N SER A 71 23.93 -9.23 -7.48
CA SER A 71 25.06 -9.90 -6.79
C SER A 71 24.53 -10.72 -5.60
N GLN A 72 25.32 -11.67 -5.09
CA GLN A 72 24.86 -12.69 -4.13
C GLN A 72 24.18 -12.14 -2.85
N GLU A 73 24.39 -10.86 -2.52
CA GLU A 73 23.79 -10.17 -1.36
C GLU A 73 22.68 -9.17 -1.74
N GLY A 74 22.44 -8.92 -3.02
CA GLY A 74 21.47 -7.94 -3.49
C GLY A 74 20.07 -8.54 -3.64
N HIS A 75 19.06 -7.92 -3.03
CA HIS A 75 17.67 -8.24 -3.29
C HIS A 75 17.14 -7.44 -4.49
N CYS A 76 16.48 -8.15 -5.40
CA CYS A 76 15.81 -7.59 -6.56
C CYS A 76 14.51 -6.91 -6.11
N ARG A 77 14.42 -5.59 -6.27
CA ARG A 77 13.30 -4.79 -5.81
C ARG A 77 12.52 -4.21 -6.99
N PRO A 78 11.17 -4.24 -6.98
CA PRO A 78 10.37 -3.55 -7.98
C PRO A 78 10.72 -2.05 -8.07
N ARG A 79 10.95 -1.58 -9.30
CA ARG A 79 11.15 -0.16 -9.65
C ARG A 79 9.98 0.38 -10.48
N ALA A 80 9.41 -0.48 -11.33
CA ALA A 80 8.24 -0.15 -12.12
C ALA A 80 7.24 -1.30 -12.11
N ALA A 81 5.97 -0.95 -12.03
CA ALA A 81 4.87 -1.89 -12.12
C ALA A 81 3.72 -1.32 -12.94
N ARG A 82 2.91 -2.21 -13.49
CA ARG A 82 1.68 -1.90 -14.22
C ARG A 82 0.51 -2.40 -13.41
N LEU A 83 -0.50 -1.55 -13.25
CA LEU A 83 -1.76 -1.92 -12.62
C LEU A 83 -2.69 -2.54 -13.68
N GLU A 84 -2.88 -3.86 -13.62
CA GLU A 84 -3.77 -4.60 -14.53
C GLU A 84 -5.13 -4.85 -13.85
N ARG A 85 -6.22 -4.59 -14.58
CA ARG A 85 -7.58 -4.95 -14.15
C ARG A 85 -7.86 -6.39 -14.59
N VAL A 86 -8.08 -7.28 -13.63
CA VAL A 86 -8.37 -8.70 -13.86
C VAL A 86 -9.75 -9.06 -13.34
N SER A 87 -10.55 -9.73 -14.15
CA SER A 87 -11.85 -10.26 -13.75
C SER A 87 -11.66 -11.58 -13.02
N THR A 88 -12.02 -11.63 -11.74
CA THR A 88 -12.01 -12.85 -10.93
C THR A 88 -13.44 -13.32 -10.66
N LEU A 89 -13.61 -14.55 -10.19
CA LEU A 89 -14.90 -15.08 -9.75
C LEU A 89 -15.53 -14.24 -8.62
N GLN A 90 -14.73 -13.47 -7.89
CA GLN A 90 -15.14 -12.56 -6.82
C GLN A 90 -15.31 -11.10 -7.30
N GLY A 91 -15.24 -10.85 -8.62
CA GLY A 91 -15.36 -9.54 -9.23
C GLY A 91 -14.04 -9.03 -9.85
N VAL A 92 -14.08 -7.79 -10.35
CA VAL A 92 -12.90 -7.15 -10.95
C VAL A 92 -11.93 -6.72 -9.85
N ARG A 93 -10.67 -7.12 -9.98
CA ARG A 93 -9.56 -6.74 -9.09
C ARG A 93 -8.49 -6.00 -9.87
N ILE A 94 -7.76 -5.12 -9.18
CA ILE A 94 -6.56 -4.49 -9.72
C ILE A 94 -5.38 -5.26 -9.14
N ILE A 95 -4.52 -5.80 -9.99
CA ILE A 95 -3.29 -6.46 -9.61
C ILE A 95 -2.09 -5.64 -10.08
N GLU A 96 -1.00 -5.77 -9.34
CA GLU A 96 0.27 -5.12 -9.65
C GLU A 96 1.18 -6.11 -10.37
N ALA A 97 1.48 -5.83 -11.65
CA ALA A 97 2.40 -6.60 -12.46
C ALA A 97 3.75 -5.86 -12.50
N VAL A 98 4.76 -6.41 -11.85
CA VAL A 98 6.11 -5.80 -11.84
C VAL A 98 6.72 -5.90 -13.24
N ASP A 99 7.03 -4.75 -13.83
CA ASP A 99 7.60 -4.64 -15.18
C ASP A 99 9.14 -4.51 -15.14
N ALA A 100 9.68 -3.88 -14.09
CA ALA A 100 11.13 -3.71 -13.92
C ALA A 100 11.54 -3.75 -12.45
N CYS A 101 12.75 -4.24 -12.21
CA CYS A 101 13.37 -4.29 -10.90
C CYS A 101 14.76 -3.67 -10.90
N GLU A 102 15.22 -3.26 -9.72
CA GLU A 102 16.55 -2.73 -9.48
C GLU A 102 17.16 -3.41 -8.25
N CYS A 103 18.48 -3.60 -8.27
CA CYS A 103 19.21 -4.16 -7.15
C CYS A 103 19.46 -3.07 -6.11
N SER A 104 19.00 -3.29 -4.88
CA SER A 104 19.16 -2.31 -3.81
C SER A 104 20.60 -2.25 -3.32
N SER A 105 21.13 -1.04 -3.15
CA SER A 105 22.36 -0.78 -2.41
C SER A 105 22.05 -0.45 -0.94
N ASP A 106 22.93 -0.84 -0.02
CA ASP A 106 22.86 -0.40 1.38
C ASP A 106 22.93 1.13 1.44
N SER A 107 21.80 1.75 1.77
CA SER A 107 21.67 3.20 1.87
C SER A 107 20.88 3.59 3.11
N SER A 108 21.13 4.80 3.61
CA SER A 108 20.33 5.39 4.68
C SER A 108 18.88 5.57 4.23
N CYS A 109 17.92 5.47 5.15
CA CYS A 109 16.49 5.64 4.86
C CYS A 109 16.20 6.90 4.01
N LYS A 110 15.63 6.67 2.82
CA LYS A 110 15.21 7.70 1.86
C LYS A 110 14.01 7.23 1.06
N ARG A 111 13.36 8.18 0.39
CA ARG A 111 12.36 7.89 -0.64
C ARG A 111 13.09 7.57 -1.94
N GLU A 112 12.75 6.47 -2.57
CA GLU A 112 13.12 6.18 -3.97
C GLU A 112 11.89 6.18 -4.87
N SER A 113 12.11 6.41 -6.16
CA SER A 113 11.04 6.41 -7.16
C SER A 113 10.51 4.99 -7.36
N TYR A 114 9.19 4.85 -7.33
CA TYR A 114 8.51 3.61 -7.67
C TYR A 114 7.33 3.96 -8.57
N THR A 115 7.41 3.55 -9.84
CA THR A 115 6.47 4.04 -10.86
C THR A 115 5.37 3.04 -11.17
N HIS A 116 4.13 3.48 -11.17
CA HIS A 116 2.97 2.72 -11.60
C HIS A 116 2.47 3.18 -12.96
N LEU A 117 2.36 2.26 -13.91
CA LEU A 117 1.63 2.43 -15.16
C LEU A 117 0.14 2.12 -14.93
N ILE A 118 -0.71 3.12 -15.09
CA ILE A 118 -2.15 3.06 -14.82
C ILE A 118 -2.92 3.16 -16.14
N HIS A 119 -4.10 2.52 -16.18
CA HIS A 119 -5.00 2.49 -17.34
C HIS A 119 -4.31 2.03 -18.64
N SER A 120 -3.38 1.08 -18.50
CA SER A 120 -2.62 0.49 -19.60
C SER A 120 -3.54 0.08 -20.76
N GLY A 121 -3.20 0.50 -21.98
CA GLY A 121 -3.97 0.16 -23.19
C GLY A 121 -5.24 1.00 -23.40
N THR A 122 -5.39 2.11 -22.68
CA THR A 122 -6.48 3.08 -22.90
C THR A 122 -5.92 4.48 -23.20
N PRO A 123 -6.73 5.42 -23.74
CA PRO A 123 -6.32 6.81 -23.93
C PRO A 123 -5.94 7.55 -22.62
N TYR A 124 -6.32 7.01 -21.47
CA TYR A 124 -6.03 7.56 -20.13
C TYR A 124 -4.74 6.98 -19.52
N GLN A 125 -3.92 6.29 -20.32
CA GLN A 125 -2.69 5.68 -19.84
C GLN A 125 -1.73 6.74 -19.29
N VAL A 126 -1.28 6.55 -18.06
CA VAL A 126 -0.32 7.45 -17.40
C VAL A 126 0.66 6.67 -16.54
N VAL A 127 1.86 7.22 -16.36
CA VAL A 127 2.84 6.74 -15.39
C VAL A 127 2.88 7.70 -14.22
N ILE A 128 2.71 7.18 -13.00
CA ILE A 128 2.81 7.96 -11.77
C ILE A 128 3.96 7.43 -10.91
N ASP A 129 4.71 8.31 -10.26
CA ASP A 129 5.69 7.92 -9.23
C ASP A 129 5.01 7.90 -7.85
N VAL A 130 4.58 6.71 -7.41
CA VAL A 130 4.02 6.54 -6.05
C VAL A 130 5.10 6.65 -4.99
N GLY A 131 6.36 6.37 -5.36
CA GLY A 131 7.49 6.37 -4.46
C GLY A 131 7.43 5.25 -3.43
N VAL A 132 8.58 5.00 -2.80
CA VAL A 132 8.68 3.98 -1.77
C VAL A 132 9.81 4.28 -0.80
N CYS A 133 9.62 3.93 0.47
CA CYS A 133 10.64 4.12 1.49
C CYS A 133 11.62 2.94 1.53
N ILE A 134 12.91 3.24 1.46
CA ILE A 134 13.99 2.25 1.41
C ILE A 134 15.16 2.74 2.23
N GLY A 135 15.84 1.80 2.86
CA GLY A 135 17.12 2.01 3.49
C GLY A 135 17.14 1.46 4.90
N HIS A 136 18.34 1.47 5.48
CA HIS A 136 18.55 1.01 6.83
C HIS A 136 18.29 2.13 7.84
N CYS A 137 17.78 1.73 8.99
CA CYS A 137 17.56 2.58 10.15
C CYS A 137 18.24 1.96 11.37
N GLY A 138 18.52 2.76 12.40
CA GLY A 138 19.07 2.25 13.65
C GLY A 138 18.16 1.24 14.34
N LYS A 139 18.64 0.64 15.44
CA LYS A 139 17.92 -0.37 16.21
C LYS A 139 16.49 0.10 16.54
N ASP A 140 15.52 -0.80 16.35
CA ASP A 140 14.09 -0.61 16.63
C ASP A 140 13.34 0.43 15.78
N LEU A 141 13.96 0.96 14.72
CA LEU A 141 13.35 1.90 13.78
C LEU A 141 13.21 1.26 12.39
N GLY A 142 12.14 1.61 11.68
CA GLY A 142 11.92 1.23 10.29
C GLY A 142 11.93 2.45 9.37
N CYS A 143 12.36 2.25 8.12
CA CYS A 143 12.23 3.29 7.10
C CYS A 143 10.79 3.35 6.59
N LYS A 144 10.04 4.37 7.03
CA LYS A 144 8.60 4.49 6.78
C LYS A 144 8.22 5.88 6.26
N PRO A 145 7.07 6.02 5.57
CA PRO A 145 6.61 7.31 5.13
C PRO A 145 6.23 8.18 6.33
N VAL A 146 6.71 9.43 6.31
CA VAL A 146 6.38 10.47 7.30
C VAL A 146 5.53 11.57 6.69
N ARG A 147 5.40 11.61 5.36
CA ARG A 147 4.49 12.51 4.66
C ARG A 147 4.04 11.88 3.34
N ASN A 148 2.73 11.90 3.12
CA ASN A 148 2.12 11.53 1.85
C ASN A 148 1.55 12.77 1.19
N ASN A 149 1.46 12.73 -0.12
CA ASN A 149 0.73 13.66 -0.96
C ASN A 149 -0.26 12.87 -1.82
N THR A 150 -1.07 13.57 -2.60
CA THR A 150 -1.96 12.97 -3.57
C THR A 150 -1.75 13.57 -4.94
N VAL A 151 -1.93 12.75 -5.97
CA VAL A 151 -1.89 13.19 -7.38
C VAL A 151 -3.23 12.85 -8.01
N SER A 152 -3.83 13.83 -8.69
CA SER A 152 -5.06 13.63 -9.46
C SER A 152 -4.71 13.28 -10.91
N VAL A 153 -5.31 12.22 -11.42
CA VAL A 153 -5.09 11.64 -12.74
C VAL A 153 -6.42 11.53 -13.45
N LYS A 154 -6.47 11.91 -14.73
CA LYS A 154 -7.65 11.71 -15.57
C LYS A 154 -7.87 10.21 -15.80
N GLY A 155 -8.95 9.67 -15.27
CA GLY A 155 -9.38 8.30 -15.47
C GLY A 155 -10.57 8.18 -16.43
N PRO A 156 -10.93 6.96 -16.83
CA PRO A 156 -12.08 6.70 -17.69
C PRO A 156 -13.42 7.09 -17.05
N ASN A 157 -13.48 7.18 -15.72
CA ASN A 157 -14.67 7.55 -14.96
C ASN A 157 -14.58 8.97 -14.36
N GLY A 158 -13.67 9.81 -14.87
CA GLY A 158 -13.35 11.12 -14.29
C GLY A 158 -12.01 11.11 -13.56
N ASP A 159 -11.72 12.19 -12.85
CA ASP A 159 -10.45 12.35 -12.15
C ASP A 159 -10.35 11.39 -10.95
N GLU A 160 -9.32 10.56 -10.94
CA GLU A 160 -8.98 9.60 -9.88
C GLU A 160 -7.82 10.15 -9.05
N VAL A 161 -7.81 9.90 -7.73
CA VAL A 161 -6.79 10.42 -6.81
C VAL A 161 -5.94 9.28 -6.28
N TYR A 162 -4.63 9.39 -6.47
CA TYR A 162 -3.65 8.39 -6.07
C TYR A 162 -2.78 8.91 -4.92
N PRO A 163 -2.63 8.16 -3.81
CA PRO A 163 -1.71 8.52 -2.76
C PRO A 163 -0.26 8.28 -3.23
N VAL A 164 0.60 9.25 -2.99
CA VAL A 164 2.03 9.18 -3.28
C VAL A 164 2.82 9.48 -2.02
N ILE A 165 3.92 8.76 -1.80
CA ILE A 165 4.83 9.05 -0.69
C ILE A 165 5.62 10.29 -1.07
N GLU A 166 5.68 11.29 -0.20
CA GLU A 166 6.45 12.51 -0.41
C GLU A 166 7.79 12.45 0.33
N ARG A 167 7.77 11.92 1.57
CA ARG A 167 8.96 11.87 2.43
C ARG A 167 8.98 10.62 3.29
N CYS A 168 10.18 10.08 3.48
CA CYS A 168 10.49 8.95 4.35
C CYS A 168 11.43 9.38 5.48
N SER A 169 11.36 8.69 6.62
CA SER A 169 12.30 8.85 7.73
C SER A 169 12.38 7.58 8.57
N CYS A 170 13.40 7.49 9.41
CA CYS A 170 13.52 6.44 10.41
C CYS A 170 12.60 6.72 11.59
N VAL A 171 11.57 5.89 11.72
CA VAL A 171 10.54 6.05 12.75
C VAL A 171 10.16 4.68 13.32
N GLY A 172 9.59 4.69 14.54
CA GLY A 172 9.19 3.48 15.24
C GLY A 172 7.95 2.79 14.64
N ASN A 173 7.35 1.90 15.43
CA ASN A 173 6.15 1.18 15.01
C ASN A 173 4.87 2.01 15.09
N CYS A 174 4.78 2.92 16.06
CA CYS A 174 3.76 3.94 16.16
C CYS A 174 4.43 5.32 16.05
N HIS A 175 4.04 6.11 15.06
CA HIS A 175 4.65 7.42 14.81
C HIS A 175 3.65 8.43 14.29
N ARG A 176 4.03 9.71 14.38
CA ARG A 176 3.29 10.82 13.80
C ARG A 176 3.67 10.99 12.33
N MET A 177 2.68 11.00 11.46
CA MET A 177 2.78 11.34 10.05
C MET A 177 2.23 12.74 9.80
N ASP A 178 2.85 13.49 8.90
CA ASP A 178 2.40 14.82 8.52
C ASP A 178 1.08 14.75 7.75
N HIS A 179 0.13 15.60 8.15
CA HIS A 179 -1.15 15.77 7.49
C HIS A 179 -1.50 17.26 7.53
N MET A 180 -1.59 17.88 6.35
CA MET A 180 -1.82 19.31 6.20
C MET A 180 -3.32 19.59 6.04
N GLU A 181 -3.86 20.46 6.89
CA GLU A 181 -5.18 21.04 6.75
C GLU A 181 -5.07 22.52 6.40
N THR A 182 -5.96 23.00 5.54
CA THR A 182 -6.02 24.41 5.17
C THR A 182 -7.19 25.07 5.88
N VAL A 183 -6.92 26.13 6.64
CA VAL A 183 -7.94 26.93 7.31
C VAL A 183 -7.94 28.37 6.79
N LEU A 184 -9.14 28.96 6.78
CA LEU A 184 -9.34 30.36 6.42
C LEU A 184 -9.41 31.17 7.71
N ASP A 185 -8.37 31.96 7.96
CA ASP A 185 -8.24 32.77 9.16
C ASP A 185 -8.59 34.24 8.87
N PHE A 186 -9.56 34.76 9.61
CA PHE A 186 -10.02 36.14 9.55
C PHE A 186 -9.48 37.00 10.71
N SER A 187 -8.53 36.48 11.51
CA SER A 187 -8.04 37.18 12.71
C SER A 187 -7.30 38.48 12.42
N GLU A 188 -6.61 38.54 11.27
CA GLU A 188 -5.85 39.71 10.81
C GLU A 188 -6.71 40.68 9.99
N VAL A 189 -8.01 40.41 9.83
CA VAL A 189 -8.92 41.31 9.12
C VAL A 189 -9.62 42.23 10.13
N GLU A 190 -9.46 43.54 9.95
CA GLU A 190 -10.28 44.54 10.64
C GLU A 190 -11.74 44.48 10.12
N ILE A 191 -12.59 43.70 10.78
CA ILE A 191 -14.04 43.75 10.55
C ILE A 191 -14.59 44.97 11.28
N LYS A 192 -14.60 46.13 10.63
CA LYS A 192 -15.27 47.34 11.14
C LYS A 192 -16.78 47.23 10.91
N GLU A 193 -17.59 47.77 11.82
CA GLU A 193 -19.03 47.92 11.60
C GLU A 193 -19.26 48.80 10.36
N GLY A 194 -19.96 48.27 9.35
CA GLY A 194 -20.19 48.94 8.05
C GLY A 194 -19.31 48.43 6.89
N THR A 195 -18.35 47.54 7.14
CA THR A 195 -17.57 46.92 6.05
C THR A 195 -18.41 45.85 5.36
N ASN A 196 -18.52 45.90 4.03
CA ASN A 196 -19.24 44.90 3.27
C ASN A 196 -18.48 43.56 3.38
N THR A 197 -19.04 42.62 4.14
CA THR A 197 -18.35 41.38 4.55
C THR A 197 -17.98 40.47 3.38
N THR A 198 -18.41 40.76 2.15
CA THR A 198 -18.13 40.02 0.90
C THR A 198 -16.74 40.25 0.34
N ASP A 199 -16.12 41.40 0.60
CA ASP A 199 -14.83 41.77 -0.04
C ASP A 199 -13.61 41.47 0.85
N VAL A 200 -13.85 40.95 2.05
CA VAL A 200 -12.82 40.56 3.01
C VAL A 200 -12.17 39.25 2.59
N LYS A 201 -10.88 39.31 2.24
CA LYS A 201 -10.06 38.13 1.95
C LYS A 201 -9.47 37.54 3.25
N PRO A 202 -9.74 36.27 3.56
CA PRO A 202 -9.07 35.60 4.68
C PRO A 202 -7.59 35.35 4.40
N VAL A 203 -6.82 35.21 5.45
CA VAL A 203 -5.47 34.65 5.39
C VAL A 203 -5.61 33.13 5.31
N VAL A 204 -5.08 32.55 4.24
CA VAL A 204 -5.04 31.10 4.06
C VAL A 204 -3.89 30.55 4.89
N ARG A 205 -4.20 29.82 5.96
CA ARG A 205 -3.20 29.19 6.84
C ARG A 205 -3.20 27.68 6.60
N GLN A 206 -2.02 27.12 6.36
CA GLN A 206 -1.83 25.68 6.30
C GLN A 206 -1.27 25.18 7.63
N ILE A 207 -1.98 24.27 8.27
CA ILE A 207 -1.67 23.73 9.59
C ILE A 207 -1.39 22.24 9.44
N ASN A 208 -0.20 21.81 9.90
CA ASN A 208 0.14 20.39 9.95
C ASN A 208 -0.50 19.77 11.19
N VAL A 209 -1.75 19.30 11.08
CA VAL A 209 -2.46 18.64 12.18
C VAL A 209 -1.80 17.30 12.53
N GLY A 210 -1.26 16.61 11.53
CA GLY A 210 -0.65 15.29 11.69
C GLY A 210 -1.65 14.18 11.97
N GLN A 211 -1.20 12.93 11.81
CA GLN A 211 -1.97 11.70 12.05
C GLN A 211 -1.08 10.66 12.72
N CYS A 212 -1.62 9.89 13.66
CA CYS A 212 -0.91 8.76 14.25
C CYS A 212 -1.11 7.53 13.38
N VAL A 213 -0.01 6.93 12.93
CA VAL A 213 -0.02 5.79 12.04
C VAL A 213 0.92 4.70 12.54
N GLY A 214 0.61 3.48 12.16
CA GLY A 214 1.43 2.31 12.43
C GLY A 214 0.75 1.32 13.38
N ALA A 215 1.54 0.37 13.86
CA ALA A 215 1.08 -0.75 14.67
C ALA A 215 1.81 -0.72 16.01
N CYS A 216 1.17 -1.22 17.05
CA CYS A 216 1.79 -1.31 18.36
C CYS A 216 2.15 -2.77 18.67
N PRO A 217 3.41 -3.04 19.06
CA PRO A 217 3.79 -4.37 19.50
C PRO A 217 3.06 -4.65 20.82
N GLY A 218 2.36 -5.77 20.84
CA GLY A 218 1.55 -6.14 21.97
C GLY A 218 1.09 -7.57 21.82
N ASN A 219 1.41 -8.39 22.82
CA ASN A 219 0.89 -9.72 22.95
C ASN A 219 -0.58 -9.62 23.35
N GLU A 220 -1.44 -10.34 22.63
CA GLU A 220 -2.82 -10.55 23.07
C GLU A 220 -2.77 -11.20 24.45
N THR A 221 -3.08 -10.45 25.51
CA THR A 221 -3.23 -11.05 26.83
C THR A 221 -4.59 -11.72 26.87
N GLU A 222 -4.59 -13.04 26.71
CA GLU A 222 -5.76 -13.88 26.95
C GLU A 222 -6.07 -13.86 28.46
N THR A 223 -7.08 -13.09 28.85
CA THR A 223 -7.65 -13.19 30.18
C THR A 223 -8.61 -14.38 30.17
N CYS A 224 -8.12 -15.54 30.62
CA CYS A 224 -8.94 -16.74 30.64
C CYS A 224 -10.12 -16.62 31.61
N LEU A 225 -11.34 -16.57 31.06
CA LEU A 225 -12.60 -16.48 31.81
C LEU A 225 -13.05 -17.86 32.31
N LEU A 226 -12.87 -18.89 31.50
CA LEU A 226 -13.31 -20.25 31.81
C LEU A 226 -12.17 -21.23 31.56
N ARG A 227 -11.75 -21.95 32.59
CA ARG A 227 -10.72 -23.01 32.52
C ARG A 227 -11.38 -24.39 32.50
N ASP A 228 -10.71 -25.36 31.89
CA ASP A 228 -11.13 -26.75 31.95
C ASP A 228 -11.05 -27.27 33.40
N LYS A 229 -12.07 -28.00 33.83
CA LYS A 229 -12.16 -28.56 35.18
C LYS A 229 -11.15 -29.70 35.41
N ARG A 230 -10.74 -30.40 34.35
CA ARG A 230 -9.76 -31.48 34.40
C ARG A 230 -8.34 -30.98 34.18
N GLU A 231 -8.18 -29.87 33.47
CA GLU A 231 -6.89 -29.28 33.13
C GLU A 231 -6.91 -27.76 33.35
N PRO A 232 -6.55 -27.27 34.56
CA PRO A 232 -6.62 -25.85 34.90
C PRO A 232 -5.72 -24.93 34.06
N SER A 233 -4.74 -25.49 33.35
CA SER A 233 -3.88 -24.78 32.39
C SER A 233 -4.57 -24.50 31.06
N ARG A 234 -5.64 -25.21 30.72
CA ARG A 234 -6.36 -25.08 29.46
C ARG A 234 -7.50 -24.07 29.58
N CYS A 235 -7.45 -23.00 28.79
CA CYS A 235 -8.56 -22.07 28.68
C CYS A 235 -9.61 -22.58 27.69
N LEU A 236 -10.87 -22.63 28.13
CA LEU A 236 -12.03 -22.97 27.31
C LEU A 236 -12.72 -21.73 26.74
N ALA A 237 -12.61 -20.58 27.42
CA ALA A 237 -13.07 -19.30 26.92
C ALA A 237 -12.24 -18.15 27.53
N GLY A 238 -11.67 -17.29 26.68
CA GLY A 238 -10.85 -16.15 27.08
C GLY A 238 -11.42 -14.83 26.55
N LEU A 239 -11.25 -13.77 27.33
CA LEU A 239 -11.32 -12.40 26.84
C LEU A 239 -9.94 -12.00 26.33
N TYR A 240 -9.86 -11.65 25.05
CA TYR A 240 -8.67 -11.02 24.50
C TYR A 240 -8.72 -9.54 24.89
N SER A 241 -7.93 -9.12 25.89
CA SER A 241 -7.89 -7.71 26.28
C SER A 241 -6.98 -6.92 25.35
N LYS A 242 -7.63 -6.19 24.45
CA LYS A 242 -7.21 -5.07 23.59
C LYS A 242 -5.81 -5.08 22.98
N GLN A 243 -5.83 -5.29 21.66
CA GLN A 243 -5.00 -4.66 20.65
C GLN A 243 -4.46 -3.30 21.12
N HIS A 244 -3.15 -3.21 21.29
CA HIS A 244 -2.50 -1.92 21.49
C HIS A 244 -2.72 -1.08 20.23
N THR A 245 -3.19 0.15 20.39
CA THR A 245 -3.47 1.05 19.27
C THR A 245 -2.53 2.24 19.29
N CYS A 246 -2.08 2.66 18.11
CA CYS A 246 -1.27 3.86 17.98
C CYS A 246 -2.17 5.08 18.11
N THR A 247 -2.06 5.80 19.24
CA THR A 247 -2.96 6.91 19.57
C THR A 247 -2.20 8.22 19.84
N PRO A 248 -2.82 9.39 19.59
CA PRO A 248 -2.21 10.67 19.90
C PRO A 248 -2.10 10.90 21.42
N ALA A 249 -0.93 11.38 21.87
CA ALA A 249 -0.62 11.56 23.30
C ALA A 249 -0.38 13.02 23.70
N ARG A 250 0.19 13.84 22.80
CA ARG A 250 0.46 15.26 23.04
C ARG A 250 -0.07 16.10 21.90
N PHE A 251 -0.58 17.27 22.25
CA PHE A 251 -1.27 18.17 21.31
C PHE A 251 -0.77 19.60 21.46
N LYS A 252 -0.93 20.38 20.38
CA LYS A 252 -0.76 21.83 20.32
C LYS A 252 -2.02 22.43 19.68
N VAL A 253 -2.61 23.42 20.31
CA VAL A 253 -3.83 24.06 19.81
C VAL A 253 -3.46 25.30 18.99
N HIS A 254 -4.07 25.45 17.83
CA HIS A 254 -4.00 26.65 16.99
C HIS A 254 -5.35 27.34 17.00
N GLU A 255 -5.39 28.60 17.40
CA GLU A 255 -6.60 29.43 17.32
C GLU A 255 -6.66 30.19 16.00
N TYR A 256 -7.88 30.34 15.48
CA TYR A 256 -8.20 31.17 14.31
C TYR A 256 -9.60 31.77 14.45
N ARG A 257 -9.90 32.81 13.68
CA ARG A 257 -11.25 33.42 13.64
C ARG A 257 -11.94 33.09 12.33
N THR A 258 -13.21 32.76 12.44
CA THR A 258 -14.10 32.61 11.29
C THR A 258 -14.57 33.97 10.77
N ARG A 259 -15.16 33.97 9.56
CA ARG A 259 -15.77 35.18 8.96
C ARG A 259 -16.79 35.88 9.85
N ARG A 260 -17.47 35.15 10.75
CA ARG A 260 -18.47 35.70 11.70
C ARG A 260 -17.85 36.22 13.01
N GLY A 261 -16.53 36.29 13.10
CA GLY A 261 -15.82 36.71 14.32
C GLY A 261 -15.74 35.64 15.41
N SER A 262 -16.39 34.49 15.25
CA SER A 262 -16.29 33.38 16.20
C SER A 262 -14.89 32.79 16.21
N LYS A 263 -14.30 32.63 17.40
CA LYS A 263 -13.05 31.90 17.61
C LYS A 263 -13.26 30.40 17.38
N ARG A 264 -12.31 29.77 16.70
CA ARG A 264 -12.24 28.33 16.46
C ARG A 264 -10.83 27.85 16.72
N GLU A 265 -10.71 26.55 17.00
CA GLU A 265 -9.47 25.88 17.32
C GLU A 265 -9.22 24.72 16.37
N VAL A 266 -7.96 24.50 16.02
CA VAL A 266 -7.48 23.29 15.33
C VAL A 266 -6.44 22.62 16.22
N ILE A 267 -6.55 21.31 16.38
CA ILE A 267 -5.65 20.53 17.22
C ILE A 267 -4.57 19.90 16.34
N GLN A 268 -3.32 20.29 16.60
CA GLN A 268 -2.15 19.63 16.05
C GLN A 268 -1.69 18.52 17.00
N ILE A 269 -1.54 17.31 16.49
CA ILE A 269 -0.87 16.22 17.18
C ILE A 269 0.62 16.52 17.21
N ILE A 270 1.29 16.33 18.35
CA ILE A 270 2.74 16.51 18.52
C ILE A 270 3.43 15.16 18.71
N GLN A 271 2.78 14.23 19.42
CA GLN A 271 3.36 12.93 19.74
C GLN A 271 2.30 11.83 19.70
N CYS A 272 2.69 10.65 19.22
CA CYS A 272 1.89 9.43 19.23
C CYS A 272 2.55 8.40 20.15
N ILE A 273 1.75 7.58 20.82
CA ILE A 273 2.22 6.48 21.66
C ILE A 273 1.35 5.24 21.45
N CYS A 274 1.88 4.10 21.86
CA CYS A 274 1.10 2.88 22.00
C CYS A 274 0.38 2.89 23.35
N VAL A 275 -0.93 2.68 23.31
CA VAL A 275 -1.79 2.47 24.48
C VAL A 275 -2.41 1.09 24.35
#